data_AF-A0A7V0SFE0-F1
#
_entry.id   AF-A0A7V0SFE0-F1
#
_cell.length_a   1.000
_cell.length_b   1.000
_cell.length_c   1.000
_cell.angle_alpha   90.00
_cell.angle_beta   90.00
_cell.angle_gamma   90.00
#
_symmetry.space_group_name_H-M   'P 1'
#
loop_
_entity.id
_entity.type
_entity.pdbx_description
1 polymer ?
#
loop_
_entity_poly.entity_id
_entity_poly.type
_entity_poly.pdbx_seq_one_letter_code
_entity_poly.pdbx_strand_id
1 'polypeptide(L)'
;MPDDKKVKDTDLDFFDIDVDLENPFAEETREQKPRSSTPSRKGPAEPDTPVRETLAEPKRRSSKDFNPDMDMLLLTAQSPMIIEGMKSYTRGDFSSSTLSIYTEALKGVSLYIKILDRNPKNYYKLKALIDSDTDCKEVEEIAFNLYKKLHNTAPEADHEKLSAFEKFESLFRDAANKASISNSMKSLKKYMLMSGSIDEIKVKDRFNCGAPELASDIKNFEQHIKLAHDLLQKGKGEIAKGLKGRDLNIYIIKTSYLLYYYYTISGNDEKADYFGRIHNNYKKYFIIRD
;
A
#
# COMPACT_ATOMS: atom_id res chain seq x y z
N MET A 1 51.16 -6.28 3.69
CA MET A 1 50.38 -5.20 3.05
C MET A 1 49.29 -5.87 2.22
N PRO A 2 48.02 -5.55 2.47
CA PRO A 2 46.88 -6.11 1.75
C PRO A 2 46.54 -5.28 0.49
N ASP A 3 45.32 -5.48 -0.01
CA ASP A 3 44.62 -4.74 -1.07
C ASP A 3 45.18 -4.96 -2.50
N ASP A 4 44.37 -5.11 -3.55
CA ASP A 4 42.92 -4.93 -3.67
C ASP A 4 42.27 -6.10 -4.42
N LYS A 5 41.15 -6.65 -3.91
CA LYS A 5 40.25 -7.51 -4.69
C LYS A 5 38.90 -6.81 -4.80
N LYS A 6 38.64 -6.20 -5.96
CA LYS A 6 37.33 -5.64 -6.29
C LYS A 6 36.27 -6.74 -6.25
N VAL A 7 35.43 -6.70 -5.23
CA VAL A 7 34.12 -7.36 -5.25
C VAL A 7 33.33 -6.75 -6.41
N LYS A 8 32.59 -7.59 -7.14
CA LYS A 8 31.61 -7.10 -8.12
C LYS A 8 30.27 -6.97 -7.44
N ASP A 9 29.77 -5.75 -7.30
CA ASP A 9 28.35 -5.52 -7.04
C ASP A 9 27.54 -5.94 -8.27
N THR A 10 26.99 -7.16 -8.30
CA THR A 10 25.85 -7.54 -9.18
C THR A 10 25.17 -8.89 -8.85
N ASP A 11 25.22 -9.36 -7.59
CA ASP A 11 24.43 -10.53 -7.17
C ASP A 11 22.96 -10.14 -7.00
N LEU A 12 22.19 -10.25 -8.09
CA LEU A 12 20.79 -9.81 -8.21
C LEU A 12 19.76 -10.79 -7.62
N ASP A 13 20.22 -11.94 -7.10
CA ASP A 13 19.36 -13.03 -6.60
C ASP A 13 18.67 -12.73 -5.24
N PHE A 14 18.72 -11.49 -4.75
CA PHE A 14 18.21 -11.11 -3.42
C PHE A 14 16.67 -10.93 -3.33
N PHE A 15 15.91 -11.49 -4.28
CA PHE A 15 14.46 -11.37 -4.38
C PHE A 15 13.71 -12.71 -4.32
N ASP A 16 14.30 -13.73 -3.68
CA ASP A 16 13.56 -14.93 -3.27
C ASP A 16 12.59 -14.62 -2.12
N ILE A 17 11.45 -14.05 -2.52
CA ILE A 17 10.24 -13.93 -1.71
C ILE A 17 9.63 -15.33 -1.56
N ASP A 18 10.12 -16.07 -0.57
CA ASP A 18 9.53 -17.31 -0.06
C ASP A 18 8.71 -16.98 1.19
N VAL A 19 7.48 -16.54 0.95
CA VAL A 19 6.43 -16.32 1.97
C VAL A 19 5.11 -16.72 1.33
N ASP A 20 4.32 -17.56 2.01
CA ASP A 20 3.19 -18.27 1.39
C ASP A 20 2.12 -17.36 0.75
N LEU A 21 1.96 -17.48 -0.57
CA LEU A 21 0.81 -16.97 -1.33
C LEU A 21 -0.06 -18.14 -1.82
N GLU A 22 -0.67 -18.88 -0.89
CA GLU A 22 -1.74 -19.82 -1.27
C GLU A 22 -2.96 -19.08 -1.85
N ASN A 23 -3.57 -19.67 -2.88
CA ASN A 23 -4.58 -19.03 -3.73
C ASN A 23 -5.99 -19.60 -3.50
N PRO A 24 -6.97 -18.79 -3.05
CA PRO A 24 -8.34 -19.28 -2.81
C PRO A 24 -9.40 -18.85 -3.84
N PHE A 25 -9.09 -18.08 -4.89
CA PHE A 25 -10.11 -17.60 -5.85
C PHE A 25 -9.65 -17.60 -7.32
N ALA A 26 -10.20 -18.52 -8.10
CA ALA A 26 -10.23 -18.53 -9.55
C ALA A 26 -11.68 -18.72 -10.04
N GLU A 27 -11.98 -18.27 -11.27
CA GLU A 27 -13.31 -18.30 -11.94
C GLU A 27 -14.38 -17.37 -11.32
N GLU A 28 -15.20 -16.59 -12.06
CA GLU A 28 -15.08 -16.04 -13.45
C GLU A 28 -15.47 -14.53 -13.36
N THR A 29 -16.41 -13.84 -14.03
CA THR A 29 -17.38 -14.11 -15.11
C THR A 29 -17.39 -12.92 -16.09
N ARG A 30 -17.23 -13.18 -17.39
CA ARG A 30 -17.30 -12.16 -18.46
C ARG A 30 -18.69 -11.55 -18.65
N GLU A 31 -18.75 -10.30 -19.13
CA GLU A 31 -19.78 -9.85 -20.08
C GLU A 31 -19.30 -8.68 -20.98
N GLN A 32 -20.06 -8.28 -22.01
CA GLN A 32 -19.53 -7.55 -23.19
C GLN A 32 -20.33 -6.33 -23.71
N LYS A 33 -19.58 -5.37 -24.31
CA LYS A 33 -19.97 -4.49 -25.47
C LYS A 33 -21.05 -3.41 -25.21
N PRO A 34 -21.37 -2.48 -26.17
CA PRO A 34 -20.89 -2.31 -27.57
C PRO A 34 -20.29 -0.91 -27.91
N ARG A 35 -20.12 -0.61 -29.23
CA ARG A 35 -19.53 0.61 -29.82
C ARG A 35 -20.56 1.52 -30.52
N SER A 36 -20.21 2.80 -30.73
CA SER A 36 -20.80 3.75 -31.71
C SER A 36 -19.68 4.75 -32.15
N SER A 37 -19.21 4.79 -33.41
CA SER A 37 -19.79 5.23 -34.70
C SER A 37 -19.56 6.73 -35.02
N THR A 38 -18.79 7.01 -36.08
CA THR A 38 -18.39 8.33 -36.59
C THR A 38 -19.53 9.09 -37.30
N PRO A 39 -19.38 10.40 -37.59
CA PRO A 39 -19.19 10.81 -39.00
C PRO A 39 -18.20 11.98 -39.23
N SER A 40 -17.98 12.32 -40.51
CA SER A 40 -16.98 13.30 -41.02
C SER A 40 -17.65 14.48 -41.77
N ARG A 41 -16.92 15.59 -41.99
CA ARG A 41 -17.31 16.70 -42.90
C ARG A 41 -16.09 17.31 -43.62
N LYS A 42 -16.29 17.92 -44.80
CA LYS A 42 -15.24 18.25 -45.79
C LYS A 42 -15.07 19.75 -46.07
N GLY A 43 -13.80 20.19 -46.19
CA GLY A 43 -13.29 21.25 -47.10
C GLY A 43 -13.77 22.71 -46.91
N PRO A 44 -13.33 23.65 -47.79
CA PRO A 44 -12.43 23.48 -48.96
C PRO A 44 -11.32 24.54 -49.20
N ALA A 45 -10.39 24.20 -50.12
CA ALA A 45 -9.63 25.07 -51.06
C ALA A 45 -8.52 26.06 -50.58
N GLU A 46 -7.52 26.23 -51.46
CA GLU A 46 -6.33 27.10 -51.40
C GLU A 46 -6.45 28.27 -52.40
N PRO A 47 -5.46 29.20 -52.52
CA PRO A 47 -4.47 29.02 -53.60
C PRO A 47 -3.02 29.54 -53.37
N ASP A 48 -2.07 28.80 -53.93
CA ASP A 48 -0.76 29.13 -54.55
C ASP A 48 0.11 30.35 -54.15
N THR A 49 1.30 30.03 -53.61
CA THR A 49 2.71 30.37 -54.02
C THR A 49 3.12 31.83 -54.40
N PRO A 50 4.34 32.30 -54.04
CA PRO A 50 5.61 31.80 -54.60
C PRO A 50 6.75 31.52 -53.58
N VAL A 51 7.80 30.85 -54.06
CA VAL A 51 8.96 30.36 -53.29
C VAL A 51 10.00 31.46 -53.04
N ARG A 52 10.65 31.44 -51.87
CA ARG A 52 12.01 32.01 -51.66
C ARG A 52 12.80 31.14 -50.68
N GLU A 53 14.10 31.01 -50.91
CA GLU A 53 14.93 29.97 -50.31
C GLU A 53 15.46 30.29 -48.90
N THR A 54 15.67 29.22 -48.13
CA THR A 54 16.56 29.05 -46.96
C THR A 54 17.01 30.28 -46.18
N LEU A 55 16.52 30.38 -44.94
CA LEU A 55 17.40 30.40 -43.77
C LEU A 55 16.72 29.62 -42.64
N ALA A 56 17.44 28.71 -41.99
CA ALA A 56 16.88 27.88 -40.92
C ALA A 56 16.83 28.67 -39.62
N GLU A 57 15.68 29.31 -39.34
CA GLU A 57 15.47 29.97 -38.05
C GLU A 57 15.64 28.95 -36.90
N PRO A 58 16.37 29.29 -35.83
CA PRO A 58 16.50 28.41 -34.67
C PRO A 58 15.13 28.27 -34.02
N LYS A 59 14.49 27.12 -34.24
CA LYS A 59 13.12 26.79 -33.83
C LYS A 59 12.95 27.07 -32.32
N ARG A 60 12.42 28.25 -31.99
CA ARG A 60 12.23 28.69 -30.60
C ARG A 60 11.34 27.67 -29.92
N ARG A 61 11.87 26.97 -28.90
CA ARG A 61 11.12 26.02 -28.08
C ARG A 61 9.87 26.73 -27.55
N SER A 62 8.72 26.31 -28.04
CA SER A 62 7.44 26.86 -27.63
C SER A 62 7.05 26.29 -26.27
N SER A 63 6.09 26.92 -25.58
CA SER A 63 5.53 26.34 -24.36
C SER A 63 4.83 24.99 -24.59
N LYS A 64 4.49 24.63 -25.84
CA LYS A 64 3.98 23.30 -26.20
C LYS A 64 5.06 22.21 -26.21
N ASP A 65 6.33 22.59 -26.39
CA ASP A 65 7.49 21.70 -26.24
C ASP A 65 7.88 21.51 -24.75
N PHE A 66 7.22 22.23 -23.85
CA PHE A 66 7.34 22.16 -22.39
C PHE A 66 6.05 21.65 -21.72
N ASN A 67 5.40 20.66 -22.32
CA ASN A 67 4.62 19.69 -21.54
C ASN A 67 5.58 18.59 -21.07
N PRO A 68 6.19 18.66 -19.86
CA PRO A 68 6.62 17.43 -19.21
C PRO A 68 5.37 16.55 -19.08
N ASP A 69 5.47 15.28 -19.45
CA ASP A 69 4.36 14.37 -19.23
C ASP A 69 4.17 14.27 -17.70
N MET A 70 3.06 14.80 -17.19
CA MET A 70 2.85 14.92 -15.75
C MET A 70 2.66 13.55 -15.11
N ASP A 71 2.10 12.58 -15.85
CA ASP A 71 2.02 11.20 -15.41
C ASP A 71 3.45 10.60 -15.34
N MET A 72 4.38 10.95 -16.25
CA MET A 72 5.81 10.56 -16.16
C MET A 72 6.51 11.13 -14.92
N LEU A 73 6.42 12.44 -14.70
CA LEU A 73 7.08 13.10 -13.57
C LEU A 73 6.59 12.54 -12.22
N LEU A 74 5.29 12.25 -12.12
CA LEU A 74 4.70 11.68 -10.91
C LEU A 74 5.09 10.21 -10.68
N LEU A 75 5.33 9.41 -11.73
CA LEU A 75 5.81 8.04 -11.57
C LEU A 75 7.26 7.99 -11.09
N THR A 76 8.19 8.64 -11.79
CA THR A 76 9.61 8.74 -11.37
C THR A 76 9.75 9.30 -9.94
N ALA A 77 8.92 10.26 -9.55
CA ALA A 77 8.92 10.81 -8.20
C ALA A 77 8.32 9.89 -7.10
N GLN A 78 7.77 8.73 -7.46
CA GLN A 78 7.18 7.77 -6.53
C GLN A 78 7.89 6.42 -6.50
N SER A 79 8.55 6.00 -7.60
CA SER A 79 9.30 4.74 -7.68
C SER A 79 10.28 4.50 -6.52
N PRO A 80 11.09 5.48 -6.06
CA PRO A 80 11.99 5.29 -4.91
C PRO A 80 11.26 4.86 -3.62
N MET A 81 10.06 5.39 -3.37
CA MET A 81 9.26 5.06 -2.17
C MET A 81 8.62 3.67 -2.28
N ILE A 82 8.21 3.27 -3.49
CA ILE A 82 7.73 1.90 -3.76
C ILE A 82 8.87 0.89 -3.51
N ILE A 83 10.07 1.20 -4.00
CA ILE A 83 11.28 0.40 -3.81
C ILE A 83 11.68 0.32 -2.32
N GLU A 84 11.69 1.43 -1.58
CA GLU A 84 11.98 1.43 -0.14
C GLU A 84 10.92 0.65 0.66
N GLY A 85 9.65 0.75 0.24
CA GLY A 85 8.55 -0.05 0.75
C GLY A 85 8.81 -1.56 0.58
N MET A 86 9.21 -2.00 -0.61
CA MET A 86 9.56 -3.42 -0.83
C MET A 86 10.82 -3.85 -0.09
N LYS A 87 11.84 -2.99 -0.02
CA LYS A 87 13.05 -3.23 0.78
C LYS A 87 12.77 -3.26 2.29
N SER A 88 11.62 -2.72 2.75
CA SER A 88 11.12 -2.91 4.11
C SER A 88 10.32 -4.21 4.26
N TYR A 89 9.49 -4.55 3.26
CA TYR A 89 8.67 -5.75 3.24
C TYR A 89 9.50 -7.04 3.25
N THR A 90 10.55 -7.13 2.41
CA THR A 90 11.44 -8.31 2.35
C THR A 90 12.28 -8.49 3.62
N ARG A 91 12.51 -7.42 4.39
CA ARG A 91 13.14 -7.49 5.72
C ARG A 91 12.16 -7.93 6.83
N GLY A 92 10.88 -8.08 6.51
CA GLY A 92 9.79 -8.35 7.45
C GLY A 92 9.42 -7.17 8.36
N ASP A 93 9.95 -5.96 8.13
CA ASP A 93 9.77 -4.84 9.04
C ASP A 93 8.39 -4.20 8.86
N PHE A 94 7.50 -4.43 9.83
CA PHE A 94 6.20 -3.76 9.93
C PHE A 94 6.13 -2.95 11.24
N SER A 95 7.26 -2.38 11.69
CA SER A 95 7.32 -1.49 12.85
C SER A 95 6.61 -0.17 12.60
N SER A 96 6.23 0.56 13.66
CA SER A 96 5.52 1.86 13.53
C SER A 96 6.25 2.91 12.69
N SER A 97 7.56 2.77 12.53
CA SER A 97 8.44 3.63 11.72
C SER A 97 8.24 3.44 10.21
N THR A 98 7.87 2.24 9.77
CA THR A 98 7.68 1.89 8.35
C THR A 98 6.34 2.35 7.78
N LEU A 99 5.39 2.75 8.66
CA LEU A 99 4.02 3.09 8.26
C LEU A 99 3.97 4.17 7.17
N SER A 100 4.75 5.25 7.31
CA SER A 100 4.80 6.32 6.29
C SER A 100 5.29 5.81 4.95
N ILE A 101 6.35 4.98 4.94
CA ILE A 101 6.94 4.38 3.73
C ILE A 101 5.87 3.54 3.02
N TYR A 102 5.20 2.63 3.74
CA TYR A 102 4.13 1.82 3.16
C TYR A 102 2.94 2.65 2.67
N THR A 103 2.58 3.75 3.34
CA THR A 103 1.47 4.61 2.87
C THR A 103 1.82 5.46 1.64
N GLU A 104 3.07 5.89 1.45
CA GLU A 104 3.47 6.56 0.21
C GLU A 104 3.67 5.54 -0.92
N ALA A 105 4.29 4.40 -0.67
CA ALA A 105 4.40 3.29 -1.63
C ALA A 105 3.02 2.86 -2.17
N LEU A 106 2.02 2.73 -1.29
CA LEU A 106 0.64 2.40 -1.66
C LEU A 106 0.02 3.46 -2.59
N LYS A 107 0.28 4.75 -2.37
CA LYS A 107 -0.15 5.84 -3.27
C LYS A 107 0.57 5.78 -4.62
N GLY A 108 1.87 5.47 -4.61
CA GLY A 108 2.68 5.26 -5.81
C GLY A 108 2.12 4.14 -6.68
N VAL A 109 1.89 2.95 -6.13
CA VAL A 109 1.30 1.83 -6.91
C VAL A 109 -0.14 2.15 -7.34
N SER A 110 -0.92 2.83 -6.49
CA SER A 110 -2.26 3.34 -6.86
C SER A 110 -2.23 4.35 -8.03
N LEU A 111 -1.10 5.05 -8.24
CA LEU A 111 -0.91 5.96 -9.38
C LEU A 111 -0.59 5.18 -10.66
N TYR A 112 0.30 4.18 -10.59
CA TYR A 112 0.57 3.25 -11.70
C TYR A 112 -0.73 2.65 -12.25
N ILE A 113 -1.58 2.08 -11.38
CA ILE A 113 -2.87 1.49 -11.76
C ILE A 113 -3.75 2.53 -12.50
N LYS A 114 -3.89 3.74 -11.95
CA LYS A 114 -4.71 4.81 -12.55
C LYS A 114 -4.20 5.29 -13.91
N ILE A 115 -2.89 5.28 -14.15
CA ILE A 115 -2.30 5.69 -15.43
C ILE A 115 -2.53 4.63 -16.51
N LEU A 116 -2.49 3.34 -16.13
CA LEU A 116 -2.76 2.21 -17.01
C LEU A 116 -4.25 2.09 -17.34
N ASP A 117 -5.13 2.14 -16.33
CA ASP A 117 -6.60 2.04 -16.48
C ASP A 117 -7.18 3.14 -17.37
N ARG A 118 -6.67 4.38 -17.26
CA ARG A 118 -7.08 5.53 -18.10
C ARG A 118 -7.04 5.24 -19.61
N ASN A 119 -6.11 4.40 -20.08
CA ASN A 119 -6.04 3.97 -21.48
C ASN A 119 -5.07 2.78 -21.62
N PRO A 120 -5.49 1.60 -22.11
CA PRO A 120 -4.59 0.46 -22.32
C PRO A 120 -3.34 0.79 -23.16
N LYS A 121 -3.46 1.72 -24.12
CA LYS A 121 -2.33 2.17 -24.95
C LYS A 121 -1.31 3.05 -24.21
N ASN A 122 -1.58 3.47 -22.97
CA ASN A 122 -0.60 4.19 -22.16
C ASN A 122 0.59 3.31 -21.79
N TYR A 123 0.41 1.99 -21.59
CA TYR A 123 1.53 1.10 -21.27
C TYR A 123 2.66 1.18 -22.32
N TYR A 124 2.33 1.26 -23.62
CA TYR A 124 3.35 1.42 -24.67
C TYR A 124 4.13 2.74 -24.61
N LYS A 125 3.53 3.81 -24.07
CA LYS A 125 4.24 5.07 -23.80
C LYS A 125 5.06 4.97 -22.52
N LEU A 126 4.46 4.39 -21.48
CA LEU A 126 5.07 4.13 -20.19
C LEU A 126 6.29 3.22 -20.32
N LYS A 127 6.29 2.27 -21.25
CA LYS A 127 7.40 1.33 -21.40
C LYS A 127 8.68 2.03 -21.85
N ALA A 128 8.59 3.03 -22.74
CA ALA A 128 9.74 3.85 -23.12
C ALA A 128 10.30 4.72 -21.97
N LEU A 129 9.45 5.05 -20.98
CA LEU A 129 9.85 5.71 -19.73
C LEU A 129 10.49 4.68 -18.77
N ILE A 130 9.83 3.55 -18.54
CA ILE A 130 10.27 2.47 -17.64
C ILE A 130 11.63 1.91 -18.09
N ASP A 131 11.87 1.79 -19.39
CA ASP A 131 13.16 1.37 -19.94
C ASP A 131 14.24 2.47 -19.90
N SER A 132 13.87 3.71 -19.55
CA SER A 132 14.80 4.85 -19.41
C SER A 132 15.14 5.22 -17.96
N ASP A 133 14.31 4.80 -17.00
CA ASP A 133 14.39 5.15 -15.58
C ASP A 133 14.54 3.87 -14.74
N THR A 134 15.70 3.72 -14.09
CA THR A 134 16.08 2.49 -13.38
C THR A 134 15.10 2.10 -12.28
N ASP A 135 14.56 3.09 -11.56
CA ASP A 135 13.67 2.87 -10.43
C ASP A 135 12.28 2.46 -10.93
N CYS A 136 11.79 3.09 -12.00
CA CYS A 136 10.56 2.66 -12.67
C CYS A 136 10.68 1.23 -13.22
N LYS A 137 11.88 0.82 -13.65
CA LYS A 137 12.16 -0.55 -14.08
C LYS A 137 12.17 -1.55 -12.93
N GLU A 138 12.82 -1.23 -11.80
CA GLU A 138 12.80 -2.08 -10.60
C GLU A 138 11.34 -2.28 -10.11
N VAL A 139 10.51 -1.23 -10.19
CA VAL A 139 9.07 -1.30 -9.86
C VAL A 139 8.26 -2.20 -10.80
N GLU A 140 8.48 -2.12 -12.12
CA GLU A 140 7.82 -3.03 -13.09
C GLU A 140 8.27 -4.48 -12.88
N GLU A 141 9.57 -4.71 -12.70
CA GLU A 141 10.14 -6.03 -12.53
C GLU A 141 9.64 -6.72 -11.25
N ILE A 142 9.53 -6.00 -10.12
CA ILE A 142 8.95 -6.56 -8.89
C ILE A 142 7.47 -6.90 -9.10
N ALA A 143 6.67 -6.04 -9.73
CA ALA A 143 5.24 -6.28 -9.96
C ALA A 143 5.02 -7.51 -10.88
N PHE A 144 5.82 -7.64 -11.94
CA PHE A 144 5.71 -8.76 -12.88
C PHE A 144 6.26 -10.07 -12.29
N ASN A 145 7.31 -10.02 -11.46
CA ASN A 145 7.80 -11.20 -10.73
C ASN A 145 6.79 -11.67 -9.67
N LEU A 146 6.07 -10.76 -9.00
CA LEU A 146 4.96 -11.12 -8.10
C LEU A 146 3.81 -11.82 -8.85
N TYR A 147 3.43 -11.31 -10.02
CA TYR A 147 2.42 -11.96 -10.88
C TYR A 147 2.90 -13.33 -11.36
N LYS A 148 4.17 -13.44 -11.78
CA LYS A 148 4.79 -14.69 -12.23
C LYS A 148 4.87 -15.76 -11.13
N LYS A 149 5.18 -15.39 -9.88
CA LYS A 149 5.12 -16.33 -8.74
C LYS A 149 3.69 -16.83 -8.45
N LEU A 150 2.65 -16.04 -8.78
CA LEU A 150 1.24 -16.42 -8.60
C LEU A 150 0.66 -17.28 -9.75
N HIS A 151 1.00 -16.95 -11.00
CA HIS A 151 0.36 -17.51 -12.19
C HIS A 151 1.28 -18.43 -13.03
N ASN A 152 2.56 -18.53 -12.68
CA ASN A 152 3.64 -19.22 -13.42
C ASN A 152 3.93 -18.67 -14.83
N THR A 153 3.17 -17.66 -15.29
CA THR A 153 3.37 -16.94 -16.56
C THR A 153 3.80 -15.49 -16.31
N ALA A 154 4.53 -14.90 -17.26
CA ALA A 154 4.75 -13.45 -17.26
C ALA A 154 3.49 -12.73 -17.82
N PRO A 155 3.17 -11.51 -17.36
CA PRO A 155 2.02 -10.76 -17.87
C PRO A 155 2.32 -10.17 -19.27
N GLU A 156 1.79 -10.80 -20.31
CA GLU A 156 1.99 -10.37 -21.70
C GLU A 156 0.92 -9.37 -22.15
N ALA A 157 -0.34 -9.60 -21.77
CA ALA A 157 -1.47 -8.76 -22.15
C ALA A 157 -1.70 -7.61 -21.16
N ASP A 158 -2.20 -6.48 -21.64
CA ASP A 158 -2.30 -5.24 -20.81
C ASP A 158 -3.21 -5.39 -19.58
N HIS A 159 -4.15 -6.33 -19.59
CA HIS A 159 -5.00 -6.67 -18.44
C HIS A 159 -4.26 -7.52 -17.39
N GLU A 160 -3.33 -8.38 -17.80
CA GLU A 160 -2.47 -9.15 -16.90
C GLU A 160 -1.47 -8.21 -16.21
N LYS A 161 -0.92 -7.26 -16.96
CA LYS A 161 -0.04 -6.20 -16.44
C LYS A 161 -0.76 -5.30 -15.43
N LEU A 162 -2.00 -4.88 -15.73
CA LEU A 162 -2.82 -4.14 -14.77
C LEU A 162 -3.03 -4.96 -13.50
N SER A 163 -3.40 -6.23 -13.63
CA SER A 163 -3.60 -7.12 -12.47
C SER A 163 -2.31 -7.36 -11.66
N ALA A 164 -1.14 -7.40 -12.30
CA ALA A 164 0.14 -7.44 -11.60
C ALA A 164 0.31 -6.24 -10.64
N PHE A 165 0.00 -5.02 -11.10
CA PHE A 165 0.00 -3.84 -10.24
C PHE A 165 -1.11 -3.86 -9.17
N GLU A 166 -2.29 -4.41 -9.45
CA GLU A 166 -3.35 -4.61 -8.43
C GLU A 166 -2.94 -5.59 -7.32
N LYS A 167 -2.28 -6.71 -7.65
CA LYS A 167 -1.72 -7.64 -6.66
C LYS A 167 -0.64 -6.95 -5.82
N PHE A 168 0.19 -6.11 -6.44
CA PHE A 168 1.23 -5.32 -5.78
C PHE A 168 0.64 -4.26 -4.84
N GLU A 169 -0.45 -3.59 -5.23
CA GLU A 169 -1.20 -2.66 -4.38
C GLU A 169 -1.80 -3.37 -3.17
N SER A 170 -2.36 -4.57 -3.37
CA SER A 170 -2.90 -5.43 -2.30
C SER A 170 -1.83 -5.85 -1.29
N LEU A 171 -0.62 -6.20 -1.75
CA LEU A 171 0.54 -6.51 -0.89
C LEU A 171 0.91 -5.29 -0.02
N PHE A 172 1.00 -4.10 -0.62
CA PHE A 172 1.23 -2.87 0.12
C PHE A 172 0.10 -2.50 1.08
N ARG A 173 -1.15 -2.83 0.75
CA ARG A 173 -2.31 -2.59 1.59
C ARG A 173 -2.28 -3.48 2.84
N ASP A 174 -1.96 -4.77 2.69
CA ASP A 174 -1.71 -5.68 3.82
C ASP A 174 -0.50 -5.21 4.67
N ALA A 175 0.57 -4.69 4.05
CA ALA A 175 1.73 -4.14 4.75
C ALA A 175 1.41 -2.88 5.57
N ALA A 176 0.70 -1.92 4.97
CA ALA A 176 0.26 -0.70 5.63
C ALA A 176 -0.72 -1.00 6.78
N ASN A 177 -1.61 -1.99 6.62
CA ASN A 177 -2.49 -2.48 7.70
C ASN A 177 -1.68 -3.04 8.88
N LYS A 178 -0.69 -3.90 8.61
CA LYS A 178 0.23 -4.44 9.65
C LYS A 178 0.96 -3.32 10.39
N ALA A 179 1.57 -2.38 9.67
CA ALA A 179 2.28 -1.24 10.27
C ALA A 179 1.36 -0.26 11.02
N SER A 180 0.10 -0.11 10.58
CA SER A 180 -0.92 0.72 11.26
C SER A 180 -1.28 0.16 12.63
N ILE A 181 -1.42 -1.17 12.74
CA ILE A 181 -1.65 -1.84 14.03
C ILE A 181 -0.40 -1.69 14.93
N SER A 182 0.82 -1.85 14.41
CA SER A 182 2.06 -1.59 15.17
C SER A 182 2.16 -0.15 15.69
N ASN A 183 1.74 0.84 14.90
CA ASN A 183 1.63 2.23 15.37
C ASN A 183 0.51 2.40 16.41
N SER A 184 -0.60 1.69 16.27
CA SER A 184 -1.69 1.68 17.25
C SER A 184 -1.28 1.05 18.58
N MET A 185 -0.47 -0.03 18.56
CA MET A 185 0.16 -0.60 19.77
C MET A 185 1.05 0.42 20.49
N LYS A 186 1.75 1.29 19.74
CA LYS A 186 2.55 2.38 20.30
C LYS A 186 1.66 3.47 20.93
N SER A 187 0.56 3.85 20.27
CA SER A 187 -0.43 4.80 20.82
C SER A 187 -1.19 4.26 22.03
N LEU A 188 -1.47 2.95 22.09
CA LEU A 188 -2.15 2.31 23.23
C LEU A 188 -1.40 2.53 24.54
N LYS A 189 -0.05 2.54 24.50
CA LYS A 189 0.81 2.78 25.67
C LYS A 189 0.58 4.14 26.33
N LYS A 190 0.00 5.13 25.64
CA LYS A 190 -0.43 6.41 26.27
C LYS A 190 -1.42 6.17 27.42
N TYR A 191 -2.24 5.12 27.32
CA TYR A 191 -3.37 4.79 28.19
C TYR A 191 -3.10 3.60 29.11
N MET A 192 -1.83 3.21 29.28
CA MET A 192 -1.41 2.08 30.11
C MET A 192 -0.58 2.55 31.31
N LEU A 193 -0.76 1.86 32.44
CA LEU A 193 0.14 1.95 33.60
C LEU A 193 1.42 1.14 33.34
N MET A 194 2.48 1.42 34.11
CA MET A 194 3.74 0.66 34.07
C MET A 194 3.57 -0.82 34.44
N SER A 195 2.49 -1.17 35.15
CA SER A 195 2.05 -2.54 35.43
C SER A 195 1.47 -3.28 34.22
N GLY A 196 1.23 -2.58 33.11
CA GLY A 196 0.60 -3.14 31.91
C GLY A 196 -0.93 -3.27 31.96
N SER A 197 -1.60 -2.73 32.98
CA SER A 197 -3.05 -2.51 32.98
C SER A 197 -3.42 -1.20 32.25
N ILE A 198 -4.69 -1.00 31.93
CA ILE A 198 -5.19 0.30 31.46
C ILE A 198 -5.20 1.28 32.65
N ASP A 199 -4.92 2.55 32.37
CA ASP A 199 -4.99 3.67 33.31
C ASP A 199 -6.40 4.28 33.26
N GLU A 200 -7.33 3.65 33.98
CA GLU A 200 -8.75 4.02 33.99
C GLU A 200 -8.99 5.46 34.47
N ILE A 201 -8.19 5.93 35.44
CA ILE A 201 -8.26 7.31 35.95
C ILE A 201 -7.90 8.29 34.83
N LYS A 202 -6.75 8.11 34.18
CA LYS A 202 -6.28 8.97 33.08
C LYS A 202 -7.20 8.94 31.85
N VAL A 203 -7.85 7.81 31.57
CA VAL A 203 -8.85 7.69 30.50
C VAL A 203 -10.11 8.48 30.86
N LYS A 204 -10.59 8.35 32.10
CA LYS A 204 -11.76 9.10 32.62
C LYS A 204 -11.49 10.60 32.66
N ASP A 205 -10.30 11.03 33.10
CA ASP A 205 -9.92 12.44 33.12
C ASP A 205 -9.84 13.03 31.71
N ARG A 206 -9.21 12.31 30.76
CA ARG A 206 -9.16 12.74 29.35
C ARG A 206 -10.54 12.78 28.68
N PHE A 207 -11.46 11.91 29.09
CA PHE A 207 -12.86 11.94 28.66
C PHE A 207 -13.60 13.16 29.24
N ASN A 208 -13.51 13.40 30.55
CA ASN A 208 -14.11 14.55 31.24
C ASN A 208 -13.59 15.89 30.68
N CYS A 209 -12.31 15.97 30.33
CA CYS A 209 -11.69 17.14 29.70
C CYS A 209 -12.00 17.28 28.19
N GLY A 210 -12.81 16.41 27.60
CA GLY A 210 -13.23 16.49 26.20
C GLY A 210 -12.09 16.38 25.18
N ALA A 211 -11.00 15.68 25.51
CA ALA A 211 -9.77 15.73 24.72
C ALA A 211 -9.96 15.14 23.31
N PRO A 212 -9.79 15.93 22.21
CA PRO A 212 -10.03 15.43 20.85
C PRO A 212 -9.02 14.36 20.42
N GLU A 213 -7.83 14.31 21.04
CA GLU A 213 -6.85 13.23 20.87
C GLU A 213 -7.47 11.86 21.25
N LEU A 214 -8.22 11.80 22.36
CA LEU A 214 -8.84 10.55 22.83
C LEU A 214 -9.91 10.06 21.84
N ALA A 215 -10.78 10.95 21.35
CA ALA A 215 -11.81 10.58 20.37
C ALA A 215 -11.21 10.06 19.05
N SER A 216 -10.09 10.66 18.61
CA SER A 216 -9.33 10.19 17.44
C SER A 216 -8.68 8.83 17.69
N ASP A 217 -7.93 8.67 18.79
CA ASP A 217 -7.28 7.41 19.18
C ASP A 217 -8.32 6.27 19.31
N ILE A 218 -9.47 6.51 19.94
CA ILE A 218 -10.58 5.55 20.08
C ILE A 218 -11.14 5.10 18.73
N LYS A 219 -11.36 6.02 17.78
CA LYS A 219 -11.82 5.68 16.42
C LYS A 219 -10.80 4.80 15.70
N ASN A 220 -9.52 5.13 15.83
CA ASN A 220 -8.42 4.35 15.25
C ASN A 220 -8.35 2.95 15.90
N PHE A 221 -8.52 2.86 17.23
CA PHE A 221 -8.57 1.58 17.96
C PHE A 221 -9.74 0.69 17.50
N GLU A 222 -10.95 1.23 17.28
CA GLU A 222 -12.08 0.46 16.74
C GLU A 222 -11.76 -0.11 15.34
N GLN A 223 -11.10 0.66 14.47
CA GLN A 223 -10.74 0.22 13.12
C GLN A 223 -9.62 -0.83 13.15
N HIS A 224 -8.56 -0.59 13.92
CA HIS A 224 -7.41 -1.48 14.00
C HIS A 224 -7.68 -2.81 14.72
N ILE A 225 -8.64 -2.88 15.65
CA ILE A 225 -9.12 -4.18 16.18
C ILE A 225 -9.73 -5.04 15.06
N LYS A 226 -10.53 -4.45 14.16
CA LYS A 226 -11.16 -5.20 13.06
C LYS A 226 -10.09 -5.76 12.11
N LEU A 227 -9.13 -4.92 11.70
CA LEU A 227 -7.96 -5.38 10.92
C LEU A 227 -7.13 -6.45 11.65
N ALA A 228 -7.00 -6.37 12.97
CA ALA A 228 -6.28 -7.36 13.78
C ALA A 228 -7.02 -8.72 13.83
N HIS A 229 -8.37 -8.73 13.89
CA HIS A 229 -9.15 -9.96 13.72
C HIS A 229 -8.97 -10.55 12.31
N ASP A 230 -9.07 -9.73 11.26
CA ASP A 230 -8.95 -10.18 9.86
C ASP A 230 -7.58 -10.81 9.57
N LEU A 231 -6.49 -10.23 10.10
CA LEU A 231 -5.13 -10.77 9.96
C LEU A 231 -4.95 -12.11 10.69
N LEU A 232 -5.58 -12.29 11.86
CA LEU A 232 -5.56 -13.55 12.59
C LEU A 232 -6.38 -14.64 11.90
N GLN A 233 -7.57 -14.30 11.37
CA GLN A 233 -8.40 -15.26 10.63
C GLN A 233 -7.72 -15.76 9.34
N LYS A 234 -6.96 -14.89 8.66
CA LYS A 234 -6.19 -15.21 7.46
C LYS A 234 -4.88 -15.98 7.73
N GLY A 235 -4.57 -16.33 8.98
CA GLY A 235 -3.30 -16.98 9.35
C GLY A 235 -2.04 -16.09 9.24
N LYS A 236 -2.14 -14.89 8.64
CA LYS A 236 -1.03 -13.95 8.37
C LYS A 236 -0.45 -13.24 9.61
N GLY A 237 -0.45 -13.91 10.76
CA GLY A 237 0.07 -13.43 12.05
C GLY A 237 1.59 -13.59 12.25
N GLU A 238 2.29 -14.16 11.26
CA GLU A 238 3.75 -14.31 11.29
C GLU A 238 4.45 -13.07 10.70
N ILE A 239 5.20 -12.37 11.55
CA ILE A 239 5.98 -11.18 11.21
C ILE A 239 7.29 -11.19 12.01
N ALA A 240 8.41 -11.24 11.30
CA ALA A 240 9.74 -11.05 11.88
C ALA A 240 10.07 -9.54 11.95
N LYS A 241 10.03 -8.96 13.17
CA LYS A 241 10.18 -7.51 13.50
C LYS A 241 8.91 -6.67 13.24
N GLY A 242 7.98 -6.74 14.19
CA GLY A 242 6.95 -5.71 14.34
C GLY A 242 5.76 -6.16 15.17
N LEU A 243 5.19 -7.31 14.82
CA LEU A 243 3.83 -7.68 15.20
C LEU A 243 3.67 -9.21 15.29
N LYS A 244 4.24 -9.86 16.32
CA LYS A 244 4.06 -11.31 16.49
C LYS A 244 2.61 -11.62 16.83
N GLY A 245 2.09 -12.81 16.48
CA GLY A 245 0.74 -13.24 16.86
C GLY A 245 0.43 -13.12 18.36
N ARG A 246 1.42 -13.33 19.26
CA ARG A 246 1.30 -13.05 20.70
C ARG A 246 1.06 -11.57 21.00
N ASP A 247 1.81 -10.68 20.36
CA ASP A 247 1.70 -9.23 20.56
C ASP A 247 0.37 -8.71 20.00
N LEU A 248 -0.08 -9.25 18.86
CA LEU A 248 -1.38 -8.97 18.25
C LEU A 248 -2.55 -9.40 19.16
N ASN A 249 -2.47 -10.58 19.78
CA ASN A 249 -3.44 -11.02 20.77
C ASN A 249 -3.45 -10.13 22.03
N ILE A 250 -2.27 -9.74 22.54
CA ILE A 250 -2.17 -8.79 23.68
C ILE A 250 -2.80 -7.44 23.30
N TYR A 251 -2.56 -6.95 22.09
CA TYR A 251 -3.16 -5.72 21.59
C TYR A 251 -4.68 -5.79 21.51
N ILE A 252 -5.26 -6.88 20.97
CA ILE A 252 -6.73 -7.06 20.95
C ILE A 252 -7.26 -7.06 22.39
N ILE A 253 -6.68 -7.84 23.30
CA ILE A 253 -7.14 -7.95 24.72
C ILE A 253 -7.10 -6.58 25.43
N LYS A 254 -6.02 -5.81 25.28
CA LYS A 254 -5.85 -4.54 25.98
C LYS A 254 -6.65 -3.41 25.35
N THR A 255 -6.75 -3.37 24.03
CA THR A 255 -7.50 -2.35 23.29
C THR A 255 -9.01 -2.57 23.43
N SER A 256 -9.49 -3.83 23.41
CA SER A 256 -10.91 -4.10 23.65
C SER A 256 -11.34 -3.78 25.09
N TYR A 257 -10.45 -3.92 26.08
CA TYR A 257 -10.72 -3.45 27.44
C TYR A 257 -10.80 -1.91 27.52
N LEU A 258 -9.89 -1.20 26.85
CA LEU A 258 -9.92 0.26 26.76
C LEU A 258 -11.21 0.77 26.09
N LEU A 259 -11.64 0.13 24.99
CA LEU A 259 -12.89 0.47 24.31
C LEU A 259 -14.12 0.13 25.14
N TYR A 260 -14.14 -1.03 25.81
CA TYR A 260 -15.19 -1.38 26.78
C TYR A 260 -15.32 -0.27 27.84
N TYR A 261 -14.23 0.08 28.52
CA TYR A 261 -14.23 1.13 29.55
C TYR A 261 -14.69 2.48 28.99
N TYR A 262 -14.16 2.89 27.83
CA TYR A 262 -14.53 4.14 27.17
C TYR A 262 -16.02 4.21 26.81
N TYR A 263 -16.60 3.15 26.25
CA TYR A 263 -18.01 3.15 25.89
C TYR A 263 -18.93 3.05 27.11
N THR A 264 -18.51 2.37 28.18
CA THR A 264 -19.21 2.39 29.48
C THR A 264 -19.26 3.81 30.07
N ILE A 265 -18.15 4.56 30.10
CA ILE A 265 -18.19 5.97 30.58
C ILE A 265 -18.89 6.93 29.60
N SER A 266 -19.04 6.54 28.33
CA SER A 266 -19.78 7.28 27.31
C SER A 266 -21.29 6.99 27.29
N GLY A 267 -21.78 6.02 28.06
CA GLY A 267 -23.18 5.58 28.02
C GLY A 267 -23.59 4.93 26.68
N ASN A 268 -22.66 4.23 26.01
CA ASN A 268 -22.97 3.46 24.80
C ASN A 268 -22.88 1.96 25.10
N ASP A 269 -23.97 1.43 25.67
CA ASP A 269 -24.02 0.06 26.17
C ASP A 269 -23.80 -0.97 25.05
N GLU A 270 -24.35 -0.75 23.85
CA GLU A 270 -24.17 -1.65 22.70
C GLU A 270 -22.69 -1.87 22.33
N LYS A 271 -21.90 -0.79 22.24
CA LYS A 271 -20.47 -0.90 21.96
C LYS A 271 -19.68 -1.40 23.15
N ALA A 272 -20.04 -1.02 24.38
CA ALA A 272 -19.42 -1.57 25.57
C ALA A 272 -19.57 -3.10 25.57
N ASP A 273 -20.79 -3.61 25.39
CA ASP A 273 -21.08 -5.04 25.40
C ASP A 273 -20.35 -5.79 24.26
N TYR A 274 -20.28 -5.21 23.07
CA TYR A 274 -19.50 -5.75 21.95
C TYR A 274 -18.00 -5.89 22.27
N PHE A 275 -17.35 -4.84 22.76
CA PHE A 275 -15.91 -4.91 23.09
C PHE A 275 -15.62 -5.72 24.36
N GLY A 276 -16.57 -5.77 25.31
CA GLY A 276 -16.52 -6.65 26.48
C GLY A 276 -16.56 -8.13 26.08
N ARG A 277 -17.40 -8.51 25.10
CA ARG A 277 -17.42 -9.86 24.52
C ARG A 277 -16.10 -10.19 23.82
N ILE A 278 -15.54 -9.28 23.02
CA ILE A 278 -14.21 -9.46 22.39
C ILE A 278 -13.12 -9.67 23.43
N HIS A 279 -13.06 -8.81 24.46
CA HIS A 279 -12.10 -8.92 25.55
C HIS A 279 -12.17 -10.29 26.23
N ASN A 280 -13.37 -10.70 26.64
CA ASN A 280 -13.57 -11.96 27.36
C ASN A 280 -13.27 -13.20 26.50
N ASN A 281 -13.52 -13.14 25.18
CA ASN A 281 -13.15 -14.22 24.27
C ASN A 281 -11.61 -14.32 24.14
N TYR A 282 -10.94 -13.24 23.77
CA TYR A 282 -9.48 -13.27 23.55
C TYR A 282 -8.70 -13.52 24.85
N LYS A 283 -9.19 -13.05 26.00
CA LYS A 283 -8.63 -13.35 27.33
C LYS A 283 -8.68 -14.85 27.65
N LYS A 284 -9.73 -15.57 27.27
CA LYS A 284 -9.82 -17.03 27.44
C LYS A 284 -8.80 -17.76 26.57
N TYR A 285 -8.69 -17.38 25.30
CA TYR A 285 -7.72 -17.98 24.36
C TYR A 285 -6.25 -17.59 24.65
N PHE A 286 -5.98 -16.66 25.56
CA PHE A 286 -4.63 -16.39 26.07
C PHE A 286 -4.20 -17.39 27.17
N ILE A 287 -5.13 -18.16 27.74
CA ILE A 287 -4.86 -19.23 28.71
C ILE A 287 -4.71 -20.56 27.95
N ILE A 288 -3.57 -20.74 27.29
CA ILE A 288 -3.21 -22.00 26.65
C ILE A 288 -2.04 -22.62 27.42
N ARG A 289 -2.41 -23.53 28.32
CA ARG A 289 -1.62 -24.60 28.97
C ARG A 289 -0.29 -24.20 29.63
N ASP A 290 -0.26 -24.36 30.94
CA ASP A 290 0.95 -24.80 31.68
C ASP A 290 1.44 -26.16 31.16
#